data_AF-A0A815NSN1-F1
#
_entry.id   AF-A0A815NSN1-F1
#
_cell.length_a   1.000
_cell.length_b   1.000
_cell.length_c   1.000
_cell.angle_alpha   90.00
_cell.angle_beta   90.00
_cell.angle_gamma   90.00
#
_symmetry.space_group_name_H-M   'P 1'
#
loop_
_entity.id
_entity.type
_entity.pdbx_description
1 polymer ?
#
loop_
_entity_poly.entity_id
_entity_poly.type
_entity_poly.pdbx_seq_one_letter_code
_entity_poly.pdbx_strand_id
1 'polypeptide(L)'
;KTVSEPIDWQELTEAVGNRELIPPWRRSSSVEERYIRHTTQVLSEYASVNDYVRIHMLHYACDFDEKIGMHVAVASPSSIKDPLLIFNEFPYHLSTDIKHWLVWLDGQPTNPEKLVQEVVDRQFIPNEQYDIIVFVNPQRLQSVNGVFHAHVFVREKNKVCSV
;
A
#
# COMPACT_ATOMS: atom_id res chain seq x y z
N LYS A 1 13.66 11.50 -18.98
CA LYS A 1 13.26 12.03 -17.65
C LYS A 1 14.39 11.66 -16.70
N THR A 2 15.05 12.64 -16.10
CA THR A 2 16.04 12.44 -15.04
C THR A 2 15.41 11.59 -13.95
N VAL A 3 16.07 10.50 -13.57
CA VAL A 3 15.66 9.70 -12.42
C VAL A 3 15.79 10.64 -11.22
N SER A 4 14.68 10.98 -10.57
CA SER A 4 14.76 11.77 -9.33
C SER A 4 15.46 10.94 -8.28
N GLU A 5 16.32 11.56 -7.49
CA GLU A 5 16.93 10.94 -6.30
C GLU A 5 15.86 10.29 -5.41
N PRO A 6 16.21 9.22 -4.66
CA PRO A 6 15.31 8.61 -3.70
C PRO A 6 14.88 9.62 -2.62
N ILE A 7 13.61 9.59 -2.24
CA ILE A 7 13.07 10.42 -1.16
C ILE A 7 13.63 9.94 0.18
N ASP A 8 14.22 10.85 0.94
CA ASP A 8 14.67 10.55 2.30
C ASP A 8 13.56 10.70 3.35
N TRP A 9 13.87 10.38 4.61
CA TRP A 9 12.88 10.40 5.67
C TRP A 9 12.36 11.81 6.00
N GLN A 10 13.22 12.82 5.92
CA GLN A 10 12.84 14.19 6.22
C GLN A 10 11.91 14.71 5.14
N GLU A 11 12.28 14.54 3.87
CA GLU A 11 11.44 14.91 2.72
C GLU A 11 10.08 14.20 2.76
N LEU A 12 10.06 12.90 3.12
CA LEU A 12 8.83 12.13 3.27
C LEU A 12 7.94 12.68 4.40
N THR A 13 8.54 13.03 5.55
CA THR A 13 7.84 13.61 6.69
C THR A 13 7.21 14.95 6.32
N GLU A 14 7.96 15.81 5.64
CA GLU A 14 7.49 17.13 5.18
C GLU A 14 6.35 17.00 4.16
N ALA A 15 6.49 16.11 3.18
CA ALA A 15 5.47 15.88 2.15
C ALA A 15 4.13 15.41 2.75
N VAL A 16 4.18 14.43 3.67
CA VAL A 16 2.97 13.93 4.35
C VAL A 16 2.38 15.00 5.28
N GLY A 17 3.22 15.71 6.05
CA GLY A 17 2.80 16.75 6.98
C GLY A 17 2.10 17.93 6.28
N ASN A 18 2.59 18.33 5.12
CA ASN A 18 1.99 19.40 4.31
C ASN A 18 0.74 18.95 3.54
N ARG A 19 0.32 17.69 3.68
CA ARG A 19 -0.73 17.04 2.86
C ARG A 19 -0.48 17.22 1.36
N GLU A 20 0.77 17.43 0.99
CA GLU A 20 1.14 17.43 -0.40
C GLU A 20 0.87 16.02 -0.91
N LEU A 21 0.32 15.94 -2.13
CA LEU A 21 0.29 14.66 -2.81
C LEU A 21 1.73 14.18 -2.84
N ILE A 22 2.08 13.06 -2.19
CA ILE A 22 3.31 12.35 -2.53
C ILE A 22 3.14 12.04 -4.01
N PRO A 23 3.85 12.73 -4.93
CA PRO A 23 3.42 12.72 -6.32
C PRO A 23 3.51 11.29 -6.84
N PRO A 24 2.51 10.79 -7.58
CA PRO A 24 2.48 9.42 -8.09
C PRO A 24 3.68 9.07 -8.98
N TRP A 25 4.46 10.07 -9.42
CA TRP A 25 5.67 9.96 -10.23
C TRP A 25 6.94 9.56 -9.47
N ARG A 26 6.84 9.29 -8.16
CA ARG A 26 7.99 9.02 -7.31
C ARG A 26 8.37 7.55 -7.28
N ARG A 27 7.86 6.66 -8.13
CA ARG A 27 8.51 5.34 -8.32
C ARG A 27 9.77 5.52 -9.16
N SER A 28 10.76 4.66 -8.97
CA SER A 28 11.87 4.60 -9.91
C SER A 28 11.33 4.14 -11.27
N SER A 29 12.00 4.51 -12.38
CA SER A 29 11.53 4.15 -13.72
C SER A 29 11.30 2.65 -13.88
N SER A 30 12.17 1.82 -13.30
CA SER A 30 12.05 0.36 -13.36
C SER A 30 10.85 -0.19 -12.58
N VAL A 31 10.54 0.37 -11.41
CA VAL A 31 9.37 -0.03 -10.63
C VAL A 31 8.09 0.48 -11.30
N GLU A 32 8.10 1.70 -11.84
CA GLU A 32 6.96 2.26 -12.57
C GLU A 32 6.62 1.43 -13.81
N GLU A 33 7.62 1.04 -14.61
CA GLU A 33 7.42 0.14 -15.76
C GLU A 33 6.83 -1.21 -15.34
N ARG A 34 7.31 -1.78 -14.21
CA ARG A 34 6.78 -3.04 -13.68
C ARG A 34 5.34 -2.87 -13.19
N TYR A 35 5.03 -1.74 -12.52
CA TYR A 35 3.69 -1.39 -12.06
C TYR A 35 2.72 -1.24 -13.22
N ILE A 36 3.09 -0.52 -14.28
CA ILE A 36 2.27 -0.34 -15.49
C ILE A 36 2.01 -1.69 -16.16
N ARG A 37 3.05 -2.54 -16.30
CA ARG A 37 2.89 -3.87 -16.91
C ARG A 37 1.96 -4.75 -16.08
N HIS A 38 2.16 -4.78 -14.77
CA HIS A 38 1.34 -5.56 -13.85
C HIS A 38 -0.12 -5.11 -13.87
N THR A 39 -0.37 -3.80 -13.74
CA THR A 39 -1.74 -3.26 -13.77
C THR A 39 -2.42 -3.49 -15.12
N THR A 40 -1.69 -3.41 -16.23
CA THR A 40 -2.21 -3.75 -17.56
C THR A 40 -2.62 -5.22 -17.63
N GLN A 41 -1.79 -6.13 -17.10
CA GLN A 41 -2.11 -7.56 -17.07
C GLN A 41 -3.33 -7.83 -16.18
N VAL A 42 -3.38 -7.25 -14.99
CA VAL A 42 -4.52 -7.37 -14.07
C VAL A 42 -5.82 -6.92 -14.77
N LEU A 43 -5.81 -5.78 -15.44
CA LEU A 43 -6.98 -5.27 -16.15
C LEU A 43 -7.36 -6.08 -17.41
N SER A 44 -6.49 -7.00 -17.86
CA SER A 44 -6.80 -7.93 -18.96
C SER A 44 -7.40 -9.26 -18.49
N GLU A 45 -7.25 -9.59 -17.20
CA GLU A 45 -7.65 -10.89 -16.63
C GLU A 45 -8.77 -10.77 -15.59
N TYR A 46 -8.87 -9.62 -14.91
CA TYR A 46 -9.79 -9.38 -13.80
C TYR A 46 -10.72 -8.22 -14.15
N ALA A 47 -11.96 -8.28 -13.67
CA ALA A 47 -12.96 -7.25 -13.90
C ALA A 47 -12.54 -5.89 -13.32
N SER A 48 -11.71 -5.87 -12.27
CA SER A 48 -11.10 -4.68 -11.73
C SER A 48 -9.84 -4.98 -10.91
N VAL A 49 -9.06 -3.94 -10.61
CA VAL A 49 -7.95 -4.05 -9.63
C VAL A 49 -8.47 -4.43 -8.24
N ASN A 50 -9.71 -4.03 -7.88
CA ASN A 50 -10.31 -4.44 -6.61
C ASN A 50 -10.51 -5.96 -6.55
N ASP A 51 -10.97 -6.56 -7.64
CA ASP A 51 -11.18 -8.02 -7.71
C ASP A 51 -9.85 -8.73 -7.52
N TYR A 52 -8.81 -8.26 -8.20
CA TYR A 52 -7.45 -8.77 -8.01
C TYR A 52 -6.98 -8.66 -6.56
N VAL A 53 -7.08 -7.48 -5.93
CA VAL A 53 -6.66 -7.28 -4.53
C VAL A 53 -7.48 -8.18 -3.59
N ARG A 54 -8.79 -8.29 -3.79
CA ARG A 54 -9.65 -9.14 -2.96
C ARG A 54 -9.25 -10.61 -3.06
N ILE A 55 -9.00 -11.11 -4.26
CA ILE A 55 -8.61 -12.51 -4.48
C ILE A 55 -7.23 -12.79 -3.88
N HIS A 56 -6.23 -11.98 -4.25
CA HIS A 56 -4.82 -12.28 -3.97
C HIS A 56 -4.32 -11.80 -2.61
N MET A 57 -4.90 -10.72 -2.07
CA MET A 57 -4.49 -10.17 -0.77
C MET A 57 -5.50 -10.51 0.34
N LEU A 58 -6.80 -10.46 0.05
CA LEU A 58 -7.86 -10.66 1.04
C LEU A 58 -8.53 -12.04 0.98
N HIS A 59 -7.97 -12.96 0.17
CA HIS A 59 -8.40 -14.37 0.07
C HIS A 59 -9.89 -14.56 -0.26
N TYR A 60 -10.44 -13.68 -1.09
CA TYR A 60 -11.74 -13.92 -1.72
C TYR A 60 -11.62 -15.09 -2.69
N ALA A 61 -12.73 -15.82 -2.91
CA ALA A 61 -12.77 -16.81 -3.97
C ALA A 61 -12.67 -16.10 -5.34
N CYS A 62 -11.97 -16.73 -6.27
CA CYS A 62 -11.91 -16.31 -7.67
C CYS A 62 -13.01 -17.04 -8.44
N ASP A 63 -13.91 -16.28 -9.06
CA ASP A 63 -14.92 -16.80 -9.98
C ASP A 63 -14.72 -16.19 -11.37
N PHE A 64 -15.27 -16.83 -12.42
CA PHE A 64 -15.17 -16.33 -13.79
C PHE A 64 -16.55 -15.92 -14.30
N ASP A 65 -16.74 -14.61 -14.54
CA ASP A 65 -18.01 -14.10 -15.08
C ASP A 65 -18.01 -14.26 -16.60
N GLU A 66 -18.72 -15.28 -17.10
CA GLU A 66 -18.83 -15.58 -18.53
C GLU A 66 -19.41 -14.43 -19.36
N LYS A 67 -20.19 -13.50 -18.78
CA LYS A 67 -20.80 -12.40 -19.52
C LYS A 67 -19.79 -11.33 -19.91
N ILE A 68 -18.82 -11.08 -19.04
CA ILE A 68 -17.76 -10.09 -19.26
C ILE A 68 -16.42 -10.76 -19.63
N GLY A 69 -16.31 -12.07 -19.48
CA GLY A 69 -15.11 -12.85 -19.79
C GLY A 69 -13.92 -12.55 -18.87
N MET A 70 -14.18 -12.21 -17.61
CA MET A 70 -13.17 -11.74 -16.66
C MET A 70 -13.33 -12.43 -15.30
N HIS A 71 -12.24 -12.49 -14.53
CA HIS A 71 -12.28 -12.96 -13.15
C HIS A 71 -12.88 -11.91 -12.20
N VAL A 72 -13.71 -12.34 -11.27
CA VAL A 72 -14.37 -11.51 -10.25
C VAL A 72 -14.13 -12.08 -8.85
N ALA A 73 -14.11 -11.20 -7.84
CA ALA A 73 -13.95 -11.62 -6.46
C ALA A 73 -15.30 -11.96 -5.82
N VAL A 74 -15.40 -13.15 -5.23
CA VAL A 74 -16.58 -13.61 -4.50
C VAL A 74 -16.23 -13.84 -3.04
N ALA A 75 -17.00 -13.23 -2.13
CA ALA A 75 -16.79 -13.41 -0.70
C ALA A 75 -16.94 -14.89 -0.32
N SER A 76 -16.03 -15.40 0.50
CA SER A 76 -15.98 -16.79 0.95
C SER A 76 -15.72 -16.86 2.46
N PRO A 77 -15.90 -18.04 3.10
CA PRO A 77 -15.54 -18.21 4.51
C PRO A 77 -14.06 -17.95 4.82
N SER A 78 -13.18 -18.07 3.82
CA SER A 78 -11.74 -17.81 3.95
C SER A 78 -11.37 -16.34 3.73
N SER A 79 -12.32 -15.50 3.29
CA SER A 79 -12.06 -14.08 3.05
C SER A 79 -11.65 -13.37 4.33
N ILE A 80 -10.52 -12.69 4.27
CA ILE A 80 -9.98 -11.93 5.38
C ILE A 80 -10.79 -10.64 5.53
N LYS A 81 -11.36 -10.46 6.73
CA LYS A 81 -12.15 -9.28 7.10
C LYS A 81 -11.38 -8.31 7.99
N ASP A 82 -10.34 -8.81 8.66
CA ASP A 82 -9.43 -7.99 9.46
C ASP A 82 -8.42 -7.26 8.57
N PRO A 83 -7.88 -6.12 9.01
CA PRO A 83 -6.89 -5.40 8.24
C PRO A 83 -5.57 -6.19 8.12
N LEU A 84 -4.97 -6.16 6.93
CA LEU A 84 -3.71 -6.84 6.62
C LEU A 84 -2.60 -5.85 6.34
N LEU A 85 -1.45 -6.04 6.97
CA LEU A 85 -0.23 -5.29 6.68
C LEU A 85 0.69 -6.14 5.80
N ILE A 86 1.00 -5.65 4.60
CA ILE A 86 1.87 -6.34 3.64
C ILE A 86 2.91 -5.40 3.05
N PHE A 87 4.03 -5.93 2.56
CA PHE A 87 5.00 -5.11 1.82
C PHE A 87 4.38 -4.60 0.52
N ASN A 88 4.69 -3.35 0.17
CA ASN A 88 4.30 -2.80 -1.12
C ASN A 88 5.22 -3.35 -2.23
N GLU A 89 4.68 -4.17 -3.13
CA GLU A 89 5.41 -4.72 -4.28
C GLU A 89 5.88 -3.64 -5.28
N PHE A 90 5.20 -2.50 -5.29
CA PHE A 90 5.49 -1.35 -6.16
C PHE A 90 5.79 -0.11 -5.31
N PRO A 91 6.87 -0.14 -4.51
CA PRO A 91 7.17 0.92 -3.57
C PRO A 91 7.54 2.21 -4.31
N TYR A 92 7.32 3.34 -3.64
CA TYR A 92 7.93 4.61 -4.02
C TYR A 92 9.47 4.52 -3.99
N HIS A 93 10.11 5.44 -4.69
CA HIS A 93 11.55 5.63 -4.77
C HIS A 93 11.99 6.32 -3.48
N LEU A 94 12.22 5.50 -2.47
CA LEU A 94 12.62 5.93 -1.13
C LEU A 94 14.08 5.54 -0.90
N SER A 95 14.73 6.21 0.04
CA SER A 95 16.03 5.77 0.58
C SER A 95 15.95 4.32 1.07
N THR A 96 17.08 3.60 0.98
CA THR A 96 17.14 2.13 1.16
C THR A 96 16.82 1.66 2.58
N ASP A 97 16.96 2.56 3.56
CA ASP A 97 16.60 2.38 4.97
C ASP A 97 15.09 2.48 5.22
N ILE A 98 14.33 3.04 4.27
CA ILE A 98 12.88 3.20 4.38
C ILE A 98 12.17 2.02 3.73
N LYS A 99 11.34 1.33 4.50
CA LYS A 99 10.47 0.24 4.03
C LYS A 99 9.06 0.77 3.81
N HIS A 100 8.44 0.32 2.73
CA HIS A 100 7.10 0.75 2.33
C HIS A 100 6.13 -0.42 2.36
N TRP A 101 5.14 -0.30 3.22
CA TRP A 101 4.09 -1.28 3.46
C TRP A 101 2.73 -0.71 3.08
N LEU A 102 1.76 -1.59 2.93
CA LEU A 102 0.35 -1.29 2.71
C LEU A 102 -0.47 -1.96 3.80
N VAL A 103 -1.38 -1.21 4.40
CA VAL A 103 -2.51 -1.78 5.13
C VAL A 103 -3.67 -1.92 4.15
N TRP A 104 -4.25 -3.12 4.04
CA TRP A 104 -5.45 -3.40 3.24
C TRP A 104 -6.63 -3.77 4.13
N LEU A 105 -7.82 -3.32 3.75
CA LEU A 105 -9.09 -3.73 4.37
C LEU A 105 -10.21 -3.70 3.32
N ASP A 106 -11.06 -4.73 3.27
CA ASP A 106 -12.24 -4.67 2.40
C ASP A 106 -13.28 -3.69 2.96
N GLY A 107 -13.76 -2.77 2.11
CA GLY A 107 -14.64 -1.68 2.53
C GLY A 107 -13.89 -0.47 3.08
N GLN A 108 -14.59 0.38 3.83
CA GLN A 108 -14.06 1.62 4.41
C GLN A 108 -14.18 1.59 5.93
N PRO A 109 -13.10 1.79 6.69
CA PRO A 109 -13.18 1.79 8.14
C PRO A 109 -13.84 3.06 8.66
N THR A 110 -14.58 2.95 9.77
CA THR A 110 -15.22 4.10 10.42
C THR A 110 -14.20 5.09 10.97
N ASN A 111 -13.05 4.61 11.45
CA ASN A 111 -11.92 5.43 11.88
C ASN A 111 -10.62 4.89 11.26
N PRO A 112 -10.26 5.36 10.05
CA PRO A 112 -9.07 4.89 9.33
C PRO A 112 -7.77 5.08 10.10
N GLU A 113 -7.59 6.24 10.73
CA GLU A 113 -6.36 6.58 11.47
C GLU A 113 -6.15 5.62 12.64
N LYS A 114 -7.20 5.40 13.45
CA LYS A 114 -7.15 4.46 14.58
C LYS A 114 -6.85 3.03 14.13
N LEU A 115 -7.51 2.57 13.06
CA LEU A 115 -7.29 1.22 12.55
C LEU A 115 -5.85 1.01 12.10
N VAL A 116 -5.29 1.96 11.34
CA VAL A 116 -3.90 1.82 10.87
C VAL A 116 -2.93 1.88 12.04
N GLN A 117 -3.17 2.75 13.03
CA GLN A 117 -2.35 2.81 14.23
C GLN A 117 -2.35 1.47 14.99
N GLU A 118 -3.53 0.85 15.18
CA GLU A 118 -3.64 -0.45 15.85
C GLU A 118 -2.90 -1.57 15.09
N VAL A 119 -2.91 -1.55 13.75
CA VAL A 119 -2.18 -2.51 12.92
C VAL A 119 -0.68 -2.31 13.05
N VAL A 120 -0.23 -1.06 12.99
CA VAL A 120 1.18 -0.66 13.11
C VAL A 120 1.73 -1.03 14.50
N ASP A 121 1.00 -0.70 15.56
CA ASP A 121 1.41 -0.96 16.96
C ASP A 121 1.54 -2.46 17.26
N ARG A 122 0.75 -3.31 16.60
CA ARG A 122 0.86 -4.76 16.75
C ARG A 122 2.08 -5.33 16.03
N GLN A 123 2.46 -4.74 14.89
CA GLN A 123 3.52 -5.27 14.05
C GLN A 123 4.92 -4.80 14.48
N PHE A 124 5.07 -3.51 14.80
CA PHE A 124 6.39 -2.88 14.94
C PHE A 124 6.80 -2.71 16.41
N ILE A 125 6.77 -3.81 17.16
CA ILE A 125 7.13 -3.84 18.59
C ILE A 125 8.63 -4.15 18.77
N PRO A 126 9.34 -3.44 19.66
CA PRO A 126 8.88 -2.28 20.42
C PRO A 126 8.88 -1.01 19.56
N ASN A 127 7.79 -0.24 19.62
CA ASN A 127 7.55 0.95 18.77
C ASN A 127 8.69 1.97 18.85
N GLU A 128 9.40 2.02 19.97
CA GLU A 128 10.53 2.92 20.21
C GLU A 128 11.69 2.68 19.24
N GLN A 129 11.81 1.49 18.63
CA GLN A 129 12.88 1.16 17.68
C GLN A 129 12.63 1.68 16.26
N TYR A 130 11.43 2.16 15.96
CA TYR A 130 11.05 2.53 14.59
C TYR A 130 10.59 3.99 14.52
N ASP A 131 10.94 4.67 13.44
CA ASP A 131 10.20 5.85 12.99
C ASP A 131 9.16 5.37 11.98
N ILE A 132 7.92 5.84 12.11
CA ILE A 132 6.78 5.39 11.31
C ILE A 132 5.98 6.59 10.80
N ILE A 133 5.70 6.61 9.50
CA ILE A 133 4.82 7.59 8.85
C ILE A 133 3.68 6.84 8.17
N VAL A 134 2.45 7.30 8.40
CA VAL A 134 1.24 6.76 7.78
C VAL A 134 0.65 7.78 6.83
N PHE A 135 0.23 7.34 5.66
CA PHE A 135 -0.39 8.18 4.65
C PHE A 135 -1.52 7.45 3.93
N VAL A 136 -2.69 8.05 3.83
CA VAL A 136 -3.80 7.56 2.99
C VAL A 136 -3.89 8.44 1.76
N ASN A 137 -3.82 7.84 0.58
CA ASN A 137 -4.00 8.58 -0.67
C ASN A 137 -5.36 9.29 -0.66
N PRO A 138 -5.44 10.58 -1.04
CA PRO A 138 -6.73 11.24 -1.24
C PRO A 138 -7.58 10.46 -2.23
N GLN A 139 -8.91 10.46 -2.03
CA GLN A 139 -9.85 9.65 -2.81
C GLN A 139 -9.64 9.76 -4.34
N ARG A 140 -9.33 10.96 -4.85
CA ARG A 140 -9.06 11.20 -6.29
C ARG A 140 -7.85 10.47 -6.86
N LEU A 141 -6.94 9.97 -6.01
CA LEU A 141 -5.71 9.27 -6.40
C LEU A 141 -5.74 7.78 -6.04
N GLN A 142 -6.78 7.31 -5.34
CA GLN A 142 -6.90 5.91 -5.00
C GLN A 142 -7.15 5.10 -6.28
N SER A 143 -6.24 4.18 -6.58
CA SER A 143 -6.37 3.30 -7.75
C SER A 143 -7.34 2.13 -7.52
N VAL A 144 -7.78 1.92 -6.27
CA VAL A 144 -8.57 0.78 -5.81
C VAL A 144 -9.76 1.31 -5.02
N ASN A 145 -10.91 1.49 -5.68
CA ASN A 145 -12.11 2.09 -5.08
C ASN A 145 -12.96 1.03 -4.38
N GLY A 146 -13.08 1.06 -3.06
CA GLY A 146 -13.91 0.11 -2.30
C GLY A 146 -13.12 -0.96 -1.53
N VAL A 147 -11.79 -0.94 -1.66
CA VAL A 147 -10.88 -1.58 -0.71
C VAL A 147 -10.02 -0.47 -0.11
N PHE A 148 -10.14 -0.25 1.20
CA PHE A 148 -9.33 0.72 1.91
C PHE A 148 -7.86 0.31 1.84
N HIS A 149 -7.00 1.31 1.61
CA HIS A 149 -5.56 1.14 1.72
C HIS A 149 -4.87 2.36 2.32
N ALA A 150 -3.87 2.09 3.17
CA ALA A 150 -2.97 3.08 3.71
C ALA A 150 -1.52 2.69 3.43
N HIS A 151 -0.71 3.68 3.12
CA HIS A 151 0.74 3.56 3.01
C HIS A 151 1.35 3.70 4.40
N VAL A 152 2.24 2.77 4.75
CA VAL A 152 2.98 2.80 6.01
C VAL A 152 4.47 2.76 5.66
N PHE A 153 5.17 3.84 5.99
CA PHE A 153 6.61 3.96 5.80
C PHE A 153 7.31 3.75 7.13
N VAL A 154 8.32 2.90 7.16
CA VAL A 154 9.01 2.48 8.38
C VAL A 154 10.50 2.54 8.16
N ARG A 155 11.24 3.11 9.11
CA ARG A 155 12.69 2.92 9.20
C ARG A 155 13.08 2.57 10.63
N GLU A 156 14.17 1.84 10.79
CA GLU A 156 14.78 1.63 12.10
C GLU A 156 15.39 2.95 12.60
N LYS A 157 15.15 3.28 13.86
CA LYS A 157 15.93 4.31 14.53
C LYS A 157 17.35 3.77 14.66
N ASN A 158 18.32 4.46 14.08
CA ASN A 158 19.73 4.17 14.32
C ASN A 158 19.93 4.08 15.83
N LYS A 159 20.19 2.88 16.36
CA LYS A 159 20.67 2.75 17.73
C LYS A 159 21.95 3.56 17.76
N VAL A 160 21.94 4.68 18.47
CA VAL A 160 23.20 5.26 18.94
C VAL A 160 23.84 4.13 19.72
N CYS A 161 24.88 3.51 19.15
CA CYS A 161 25.71 2.59 19.92
C CYS A 161 26.21 3.40 21.10
N SER A 162 25.72 3.09 22.30
CA SER A 162 26.32 3.55 23.53
C SER A 162 27.77 3.10 23.50
N VAL A 163 28.67 4.05 23.35
CA VAL A 163 30.13 3.85 23.39
C VAL A 163 30.53 3.36 24.77
#